data_AF-A0A6P0GMQ4-F1
#
_entry.id   AF-A0A6P0GMQ4-F1
#
_cell.length_a   1.000
_cell.length_b   1.000
_cell.length_c   1.000
_cell.angle_alpha   90.00
_cell.angle_beta   90.00
_cell.angle_gamma   90.00
#
_symmetry.space_group_name_H-M   'P 1'
#
loop_
_entity.id
_entity.type
_entity.pdbx_description
1 polymer ?
#
loop_
_entity_poly.entity_id
_entity_poly.type
_entity_poly.pdbx_seq_one_letter_code
_entity_poly.pdbx_strand_id
1 'polypeptide(L)'
;MTVPGPGGATAVSASTASAGPAAPAPGGTPGGPSAAVVDDGPHPTGPVTGRPPAPPVVRPRRTDPLTRMGPWAPVAGAVVGLLAGLLAVLLLRNRADAFSEGLALVFLVVGLTMLGAAGALLADEVRLVRRGAREAAVRPAWVEATAGLINGLTPARLLLGSSAFVLFLAAYVAR
;
A
#
# COMPACT_ATOMS: atom_id res chain seq x y z
N MET A 1 38.88 -54.40 10.43
CA MET A 1 38.13 -54.43 9.16
C MET A 1 37.91 -52.98 8.73
N THR A 2 38.92 -52.25 8.24
CA THR A 2 39.47 -52.17 6.86
C THR A 2 38.48 -51.79 5.74
N VAL A 3 38.44 -50.47 5.50
CA VAL A 3 38.50 -49.74 4.20
C VAL A 3 37.37 -49.95 3.16
N PRO A 4 37.32 -49.21 2.02
CA PRO A 4 36.32 -48.20 1.66
C PRO A 4 35.48 -48.62 0.43
N GLY A 5 34.68 -47.70 -0.13
CA GLY A 5 33.79 -47.96 -1.28
C GLY A 5 34.48 -48.19 -2.64
N PRO A 6 33.67 -48.36 -3.70
CA PRO A 6 33.85 -47.70 -4.99
C PRO A 6 32.55 -47.00 -5.41
N GLY A 7 32.54 -45.87 -6.12
CA GLY A 7 33.19 -45.67 -7.42
C GLY A 7 32.10 -45.78 -8.49
N GLY A 8 31.60 -44.64 -8.96
CA GLY A 8 30.57 -44.55 -9.99
C GLY A 8 30.56 -43.15 -10.61
N ALA A 9 31.57 -42.89 -11.44
CA ALA A 9 31.67 -41.70 -12.26
C ALA A 9 30.77 -41.81 -13.49
N THR A 10 30.14 -40.71 -13.89
CA THR A 10 29.94 -40.43 -15.32
C THR A 10 30.04 -38.94 -15.56
N ALA A 11 30.98 -38.60 -16.43
CA ALA A 11 31.37 -37.28 -16.86
C ALA A 11 30.34 -36.67 -17.83
N VAL A 12 30.24 -35.34 -17.82
CA VAL A 12 30.06 -34.57 -19.06
C VAL A 12 31.08 -33.43 -19.03
N SER A 13 32.00 -33.51 -19.98
CA SER A 13 33.07 -32.57 -20.25
C SER A 13 32.58 -31.28 -20.88
N ALA A 14 33.26 -30.19 -20.50
CA ALA A 14 33.84 -29.14 -21.32
C ALA A 14 32.96 -28.32 -22.28
N SER A 15 33.02 -27.00 -22.13
CA SER A 15 33.55 -26.18 -23.22
C SER A 15 34.10 -24.84 -22.72
N THR A 16 35.43 -24.74 -22.70
CA THR A 16 36.21 -23.50 -22.71
C THR A 16 36.29 -22.98 -24.14
N ALA A 17 35.84 -21.76 -24.42
CA ALA A 17 36.21 -21.01 -25.63
C ALA A 17 37.08 -19.83 -25.16
N SER A 18 38.41 -19.90 -25.26
CA SER A 18 39.29 -19.77 -26.43
C SER A 18 39.24 -18.39 -27.10
N ALA A 19 40.41 -17.75 -27.12
CA ALA A 19 40.68 -16.38 -27.56
C ALA A 19 41.12 -16.33 -29.04
N GLY A 20 40.66 -15.30 -29.77
CA GLY A 20 41.23 -14.73 -31.02
C GLY A 20 41.21 -15.61 -32.28
N PRO A 21 41.16 -15.06 -33.52
CA PRO A 21 41.98 -13.92 -33.95
C PRO A 21 41.30 -12.86 -34.88
N ALA A 22 41.98 -11.70 -34.95
CA ALA A 22 42.19 -10.71 -36.03
C ALA A 22 41.10 -10.32 -37.09
N ALA A 23 41.11 -9.01 -37.36
CA ALA A 23 40.29 -8.22 -38.28
C ALA A 23 40.61 -8.37 -39.79
N PRO A 24 39.79 -7.76 -40.67
CA PRO A 24 40.25 -7.14 -41.90
C PRO A 24 40.07 -5.60 -41.88
N ALA A 25 41.13 -4.88 -42.22
CA ALA A 25 41.09 -3.46 -42.58
C ALA A 25 40.67 -3.28 -44.04
N PRO A 26 40.11 -2.10 -44.39
CA PRO A 26 40.60 -1.39 -45.57
C PRO A 26 41.17 -0.03 -45.19
N GLY A 27 42.38 0.24 -45.67
CA GLY A 27 43.08 1.50 -45.50
C GLY A 27 42.48 2.64 -46.31
N GLY A 28 42.55 3.83 -45.72
CA GLY A 28 42.40 5.14 -46.36
C GLY A 28 43.13 6.16 -45.51
N THR A 29 44.21 6.70 -46.05
CA THR A 29 45.27 7.53 -45.46
C THR A 29 44.79 8.77 -44.68
N PRO A 30 45.49 9.20 -43.61
CA PRO A 30 45.13 10.39 -42.84
C PRO A 30 45.50 11.69 -43.57
N GLY A 31 44.49 12.40 -44.06
CA GLY A 31 44.59 13.80 -44.50
C GLY A 31 44.19 14.73 -43.35
N GLY A 32 45.06 15.69 -43.03
CA GLY A 32 45.07 16.48 -41.79
C GLY A 32 43.86 17.39 -41.52
N PRO A 33 43.90 18.13 -40.39
CA PRO A 33 42.82 19.02 -39.97
C PRO A 33 42.77 20.24 -40.91
N SER A 34 41.98 20.15 -41.98
CA SER A 34 41.59 21.34 -42.72
C SER A 34 40.43 21.98 -41.99
N ALA A 35 40.71 23.12 -41.35
CA ALA A 35 39.71 23.97 -40.73
C ALA A 35 38.64 24.31 -41.78
N ALA A 36 37.49 23.64 -41.69
CA ALA A 36 36.31 24.04 -42.41
C ALA A 36 35.95 25.44 -41.91
N VAL A 37 36.12 26.41 -42.79
CA VAL A 37 35.66 27.78 -42.65
C VAL A 37 34.21 27.72 -42.18
N VAL A 38 33.95 28.24 -40.99
CA VAL A 38 32.61 28.53 -40.49
C VAL A 38 32.08 29.64 -41.39
N ASP A 39 31.31 29.25 -42.40
CA ASP A 39 30.49 30.17 -43.16
C ASP A 39 29.23 30.42 -42.31
N ASP A 40 29.28 31.45 -41.46
CA ASP A 40 28.14 31.96 -40.70
C ASP A 40 27.17 32.68 -41.65
N GLY A 41 26.53 31.90 -42.52
CA GLY A 41 25.39 32.34 -43.31
C GLY A 41 24.15 32.51 -42.42
N PRO A 42 23.32 33.56 -42.62
CA PRO A 42 22.15 33.82 -41.78
C PRO A 42 21.23 32.59 -41.70
N HIS A 43 21.12 31.99 -40.52
CA HIS A 43 20.19 30.90 -40.29
C HIS A 43 18.75 31.41 -40.41
N PRO A 44 17.91 30.84 -41.30
CA PRO A 44 16.52 31.23 -41.41
C PRO A 44 15.74 30.79 -40.16
N THR A 45 15.48 31.72 -39.24
CA THR A 45 14.64 31.50 -38.04
C THR A 45 13.15 31.68 -38.34
N GLY A 46 12.67 31.01 -39.39
CA GLY A 46 11.25 30.96 -39.71
C GLY A 46 10.46 30.21 -38.63
N PRO A 47 9.20 30.60 -38.35
CA PRO A 47 8.40 29.93 -37.33
C PRO A 47 8.15 28.47 -37.71
N VAL A 48 8.49 27.55 -36.81
CA VAL A 48 8.21 26.11 -36.96
C VAL A 48 6.69 25.92 -36.95
N THR A 49 6.06 25.84 -38.12
CA THR A 49 4.66 25.44 -38.28
C THR A 49 4.55 23.92 -38.16
N GLY A 50 4.83 23.42 -36.96
CA GLY A 50 4.71 22.02 -36.60
C GLY A 50 4.27 21.97 -35.16
N ARG A 51 2.97 22.21 -34.91
CA ARG A 51 2.39 21.97 -33.59
C ARG A 51 2.60 20.48 -33.29
N PRO A 52 3.35 20.09 -32.25
CA PRO A 52 3.38 18.69 -31.82
C PRO A 52 1.94 18.24 -31.55
N PRO A 53 1.55 16.98 -31.84
CA PRO A 53 0.25 16.49 -31.44
C PRO A 53 0.11 16.70 -29.94
N ALA A 54 -0.90 17.49 -29.56
CA ALA A 54 -1.16 17.79 -28.16
C ALA A 54 -1.28 16.46 -27.40
N PRO A 55 -0.60 16.30 -26.25
CA PRO A 55 -0.75 15.09 -25.46
C PRO A 55 -2.23 14.92 -25.12
N PRO A 56 -2.77 13.69 -25.14
CA PRO A 56 -4.16 13.46 -24.73
C PRO A 56 -4.30 14.01 -23.31
N VAL A 57 -5.13 15.05 -23.18
CA VAL A 57 -5.43 15.65 -21.88
C VAL A 57 -6.19 14.60 -21.09
N VAL A 58 -5.46 13.82 -20.29
CA VAL A 58 -6.03 12.92 -19.29
C VAL A 58 -6.67 13.81 -18.24
N ARG A 59 -7.91 14.22 -18.49
CA ARG A 59 -8.72 14.94 -17.52
C ARG A 59 -8.89 14.02 -16.33
N PRO A 60 -8.48 14.40 -15.11
CA PRO A 60 -8.83 13.62 -13.93
C PRO A 60 -10.35 13.68 -13.86
N ARG A 61 -11.00 12.53 -14.07
CA ARG A 61 -12.46 12.40 -13.99
C ARG A 61 -12.84 12.53 -12.52
N ARG A 62 -12.87 13.77 -12.03
CA ARG A 62 -13.39 14.15 -10.72
C ARG A 62 -14.87 13.80 -10.72
N THR A 63 -15.14 12.58 -10.31
CA THR A 63 -16.47 12.16 -9.90
C THR A 63 -16.58 12.62 -8.46
N ASP A 64 -16.94 13.89 -8.27
CA ASP A 64 -17.24 14.40 -6.94
C ASP A 64 -18.44 13.62 -6.39
N PRO A 65 -18.35 13.00 -5.20
CA PRO A 65 -19.36 12.07 -4.75
C PRO A 65 -20.58 12.82 -4.23
N LEU A 66 -21.69 12.70 -4.97
CA LEU A 66 -23.03 12.93 -4.45
C LEU A 66 -23.18 12.10 -3.17
N THR A 67 -23.36 12.79 -2.04
CA THR A 67 -23.31 12.26 -0.66
C THR A 67 -21.94 11.77 -0.19
N ARG A 68 -21.02 12.71 0.10
CA ARG A 68 -20.22 12.57 1.32
C ARG A 68 -21.20 12.42 2.48
N MET A 69 -21.47 11.20 2.95
CA MET A 69 -21.52 11.07 4.40
C MET A 69 -20.15 11.58 4.84
N GLY A 70 -20.13 12.77 5.44
CA GLY A 70 -18.90 13.46 5.79
C GLY A 70 -18.04 12.65 6.76
N PRO A 71 -17.04 13.26 7.41
CA PRO A 71 -16.20 12.66 8.48
C PRO A 71 -16.98 12.07 9.69
N TRP A 72 -18.29 11.90 9.58
CA TRP A 72 -19.22 11.33 10.56
C TRP A 72 -19.33 9.81 10.53
N ALA A 73 -18.68 9.11 9.59
CA ALA A 73 -18.72 7.64 9.55
C ALA A 73 -18.28 6.99 10.90
N PRO A 74 -17.18 7.41 11.55
CA PRO A 74 -16.80 6.88 12.85
C PRO A 74 -17.83 7.20 13.94
N VAL A 75 -18.46 8.37 13.85
CA VAL A 75 -19.51 8.81 14.79
C VAL A 75 -20.76 7.95 14.65
N ALA A 76 -21.19 7.67 13.42
CA ALA A 76 -22.31 6.77 13.17
C ALA A 76 -22.03 5.36 13.71
N GLY A 77 -20.82 4.84 13.50
CA GLY A 77 -20.38 3.59 14.08
C GLY A 77 -20.41 3.61 15.61
N ALA A 78 -19.89 4.68 16.23
CA ALA A 78 -19.91 4.86 17.69
C ALA A 78 -21.33 4.91 18.25
N VAL A 79 -22.26 5.60 17.57
CA VAL A 79 -23.67 5.69 17.97
C VAL A 79 -24.33 4.31 17.90
N VAL A 80 -24.09 3.53 16.84
CA VAL A 80 -24.60 2.15 16.74
C VAL A 80 -24.05 1.29 17.88
N GLY A 81 -22.74 1.39 18.16
CA GLY A 81 -22.12 0.69 19.29
C GLY A 81 -22.69 1.13 20.64
N LEU A 82 -22.97 2.43 20.82
CA LEU A 82 -23.59 2.98 22.02
C LEU A 82 -25.00 2.44 22.23
N LEU A 83 -25.81 2.42 21.17
CA LEU A 83 -27.17 1.88 21.23
C LEU A 83 -27.16 0.39 21.58
N ALA A 84 -26.24 -0.39 20.99
CA ALA A 84 -26.06 -1.79 21.33
C ALA A 84 -25.62 -1.99 22.80
N GLY A 85 -24.70 -1.14 23.29
CA GLY A 85 -24.30 -1.14 24.70
C GLY A 85 -25.45 -0.77 25.65
N LEU A 86 -26.23 0.25 25.31
CA LEU A 86 -27.40 0.65 26.10
C LEU A 86 -28.45 -0.46 26.13
N LEU A 87 -28.67 -1.14 25.01
CA LEU A 87 -29.53 -2.31 24.95
C LEU A 87 -29.02 -3.42 25.88
N ALA A 88 -27.72 -3.70 25.89
CA ALA A 88 -27.14 -4.67 26.82
C ALA A 88 -27.37 -4.26 28.30
N VAL A 89 -27.20 -2.98 28.64
CA VAL A 89 -27.50 -2.47 29.99
C VAL A 89 -28.98 -2.66 30.33
N LEU A 90 -29.91 -2.33 29.43
CA LEU A 90 -31.33 -2.51 29.68
C LEU A 90 -31.69 -3.99 29.95
N LEU A 91 -31.01 -4.92 29.29
CA LEU A 91 -31.23 -6.36 29.45
C LEU A 91 -30.57 -6.93 30.72
N LEU A 92 -29.38 -6.44 31.09
CA LEU A 92 -28.57 -7.04 32.15
C LEU A 92 -28.60 -6.27 33.48
N ARG A 93 -29.03 -5.00 33.51
CA ARG A 93 -28.94 -4.17 34.72
C ARG A 93 -29.70 -4.75 35.91
N ASN A 94 -30.83 -5.43 35.69
CA ASN A 94 -31.60 -6.04 36.77
C ASN A 94 -30.97 -7.32 37.34
N ARG A 95 -29.83 -7.76 36.78
CA ARG A 95 -29.01 -8.88 37.27
C ARG A 95 -27.71 -8.41 37.91
N ALA A 96 -27.39 -7.11 37.80
CA ALA A 96 -26.14 -6.53 38.24
C ALA A 96 -26.33 -5.93 39.64
N ASP A 97 -26.20 -6.77 40.66
CA ASP A 97 -26.35 -6.39 42.06
C ASP A 97 -24.99 -6.04 42.71
N ALA A 98 -23.89 -6.57 42.15
CA ALA A 98 -22.54 -6.34 42.64
C ALA A 98 -21.84 -5.17 41.91
N PHE A 99 -20.86 -4.57 42.60
CA PHE A 99 -20.03 -3.50 42.02
C PHE A 99 -19.24 -3.96 40.79
N SER A 100 -18.70 -5.19 40.82
CA SER A 100 -17.98 -5.78 39.69
C SER A 100 -18.87 -5.94 38.46
N GLU A 101 -20.12 -6.36 38.65
CA GLU A 101 -21.10 -6.52 37.57
C GLU A 101 -21.47 -5.17 36.95
N GLY A 102 -21.67 -4.14 37.79
CA GLY A 102 -21.87 -2.76 37.32
C GLY A 102 -20.68 -2.24 36.52
N LEU A 103 -19.46 -2.49 36.99
CA LEU A 103 -18.22 -2.08 36.32
C LEU A 103 -18.00 -2.83 35.00
N ALA A 104 -18.36 -4.12 34.95
CA ALA A 104 -18.35 -4.92 33.73
C ALA A 104 -19.32 -4.37 32.67
N LEU A 105 -20.51 -3.92 33.08
CA LEU A 105 -21.46 -3.28 32.17
C LEU A 105 -20.91 -1.96 31.59
N VAL A 106 -20.22 -1.16 32.40
CA VAL A 106 -19.57 0.07 31.92
C VAL A 106 -18.50 -0.26 30.88
N PHE A 107 -17.62 -1.22 31.15
CA PHE A 107 -16.61 -1.64 30.18
C PHE A 107 -17.22 -2.26 28.93
N LEU A 108 -18.31 -3.01 29.04
CA LEU A 108 -19.03 -3.55 27.89
C LEU A 108 -19.53 -2.43 26.98
N VAL A 109 -20.19 -1.41 27.53
CA VAL A 109 -20.70 -0.26 26.76
C VAL A 109 -19.54 0.49 26.08
N VAL A 110 -18.49 0.81 26.82
CA VAL A 110 -17.31 1.49 26.26
C VAL A 110 -16.67 0.64 25.16
N GLY A 111 -16.50 -0.66 25.39
CA GLY A 111 -15.97 -1.60 24.40
C GLY A 111 -16.81 -1.65 23.12
N LEU A 112 -18.14 -1.76 23.22
CA LEU A 112 -19.05 -1.77 22.08
C LEU A 112 -19.06 -0.44 21.31
N THR A 113 -18.98 0.70 22.00
CA THR A 113 -18.91 2.02 21.35
C THR A 113 -17.62 2.17 20.53
N MET A 114 -16.47 1.81 21.12
CA MET A 114 -15.18 1.83 20.44
C MET A 114 -15.15 0.84 19.27
N LEU A 115 -15.72 -0.35 19.46
CA LEU A 115 -15.82 -1.38 18.41
C LEU A 115 -16.69 -0.91 17.23
N GLY A 116 -17.81 -0.24 17.51
CA GLY A 116 -18.66 0.36 16.47
C GLY A 116 -17.92 1.42 15.65
N ALA A 117 -17.19 2.32 16.32
CA ALA A 117 -16.33 3.30 15.65
C ALA A 117 -15.21 2.66 14.82
N ALA A 118 -14.55 1.63 15.36
CA ALA A 118 -13.50 0.88 14.68
C ALA A 118 -14.03 0.19 13.41
N GLY A 119 -15.22 -0.40 13.47
CA GLY A 119 -15.86 -1.02 12.31
C GLY A 119 -16.14 -0.03 11.17
N ALA A 120 -16.60 1.18 11.49
CA ALA A 120 -16.81 2.22 10.50
C ALA A 120 -15.49 2.70 9.86
N LEU A 121 -14.44 2.87 10.67
CA LEU A 121 -13.09 3.23 10.17
C LEU A 121 -12.51 2.13 9.28
N LEU A 122 -12.68 0.85 9.63
CA LEU A 122 -12.24 -0.27 8.79
C LEU A 122 -12.96 -0.28 7.44
N ALA A 123 -14.27 0.02 7.41
CA ALA A 123 -15.02 0.10 6.17
C ALA A 123 -14.47 1.22 5.26
N ASP A 124 -14.10 2.35 5.83
CA ASP A 124 -13.48 3.45 5.10
C ASP A 124 -12.07 3.12 4.64
N GLU A 125 -11.26 2.45 5.46
CA GLU A 125 -9.94 1.94 5.06
C GLU A 125 -10.06 0.97 3.87
N VAL A 126 -10.99 0.01 3.91
CA VAL A 126 -11.23 -0.92 2.79
C VAL A 126 -11.70 -0.18 1.53
N ARG A 127 -12.55 0.84 1.67
CA ARG A 127 -12.98 1.68 0.54
C ARG A 127 -11.82 2.45 -0.06
N LEU A 128 -10.92 2.99 0.76
CA LEU A 128 -9.71 3.70 0.32
C LEU A 128 -8.73 2.75 -0.37
N VAL A 129 -8.45 1.58 0.21
CA VAL A 129 -7.58 0.56 -0.41
C VAL A 129 -8.13 0.11 -1.77
N ARG A 130 -9.45 -0.10 -1.88
CA ARG A 130 -10.08 -0.46 -3.16
C ARG A 130 -10.00 0.65 -4.20
N ARG A 131 -10.04 1.92 -3.79
CA ARG A 131 -9.82 3.07 -4.69
C ARG A 131 -8.35 3.18 -5.10
N GLY A 132 -7.44 3.08 -4.12
CA GLY A 132 -5.99 3.10 -4.32
C GLY A 132 -5.52 1.99 -5.25
N ALA A 133 -6.01 0.76 -5.11
CA ALA A 133 -5.67 -0.35 -6.02
C ALA A 133 -6.07 -0.10 -7.49
N ARG A 134 -7.14 0.68 -7.74
CA ARG A 134 -7.55 1.07 -9.10
C ARG A 134 -6.62 2.15 -9.69
N GLU A 135 -6.02 2.97 -8.84
CA GLU A 135 -5.09 4.04 -9.22
C GLU A 135 -3.63 3.54 -9.28
N ALA A 136 -3.29 2.53 -8.47
CA ALA A 136 -1.97 1.90 -8.35
C ALA A 136 -1.59 1.06 -9.58
N ALA A 137 -2.54 0.72 -10.45
CA ALA A 137 -2.24 0.13 -11.77
C ALA A 137 -1.32 1.04 -12.64
N VAL A 138 -1.07 2.28 -12.21
CA VAL A 138 -0.22 3.28 -12.89
C VAL A 138 1.03 3.67 -12.07
N ARG A 139 1.25 3.15 -10.84
CA ARG A 139 2.38 3.54 -9.95
C ARG A 139 3.21 2.35 -9.42
N PRO A 140 4.50 2.55 -9.06
CA PRO A 140 5.39 1.48 -8.62
C PRO A 140 5.07 0.99 -7.19
N ALA A 141 4.73 -0.29 -7.04
CA ALA A 141 4.22 -0.93 -5.82
C ALA A 141 5.19 -0.98 -4.61
N TRP A 142 6.50 -0.78 -4.81
CA TRP A 142 7.51 -0.95 -3.76
C TRP A 142 7.54 0.20 -2.73
N VAL A 143 7.10 1.41 -3.10
CA VAL A 143 7.04 2.55 -2.16
C VAL A 143 5.84 2.45 -1.20
N GLU A 144 4.76 1.79 -1.62
CA GLU A 144 3.56 1.54 -0.81
C GLU A 144 3.79 0.47 0.27
N ALA A 145 4.65 -0.52 0.00
CA ALA A 145 4.93 -1.59 0.95
C ALA A 145 5.68 -1.08 2.20
N THR A 146 6.67 -0.20 2.03
CA THR A 146 7.41 0.39 3.15
C THR A 146 6.55 1.41 3.92
N ALA A 147 5.71 2.17 3.20
CA ALA A 147 4.74 3.07 3.81
C ALA A 147 3.66 2.31 4.60
N GLY A 148 3.23 1.13 4.14
CA GLY A 148 2.26 0.27 4.82
C GLY A 148 2.82 -0.44 6.05
N LEU A 149 4.15 -0.61 6.16
CA LEU A 149 4.80 -1.16 7.35
C LEU A 149 4.86 -0.14 8.49
N ILE A 150 5.14 1.14 8.16
CA ILE A 150 5.14 2.25 9.12
C ILE A 150 3.70 2.75 9.40
N ASN A 151 2.80 2.71 8.40
CA ASN A 151 1.34 2.93 8.54
C ASN A 151 0.57 1.67 8.97
N GLY A 152 1.24 0.58 9.32
CA GLY A 152 0.56 -0.70 9.62
C GLY A 152 -0.37 -0.63 10.83
N LEU A 153 -0.10 0.33 11.73
CA LEU A 153 -0.95 0.76 12.83
C LEU A 153 -1.94 1.81 12.34
N THR A 154 -2.94 1.37 11.57
CA THR A 154 -4.02 2.26 11.19
C THR A 154 -4.86 2.63 12.43
N PRO A 155 -5.47 3.83 12.46
CA PRO A 155 -6.33 4.23 13.58
C PRO A 155 -7.42 3.20 13.88
N ALA A 156 -7.97 2.54 12.84
CA ALA A 156 -8.98 1.51 13.04
C ALA A 156 -8.42 0.28 13.75
N ARG A 157 -7.20 -0.16 13.42
CA ARG A 157 -6.56 -1.34 14.05
C ARG A 157 -6.18 -1.07 15.50
N LEU A 158 -5.67 0.13 15.80
CA LEU A 158 -5.41 0.57 17.16
C LEU A 158 -6.69 0.57 17.99
N LEU A 159 -7.74 1.20 17.46
CA LEU A 159 -9.03 1.28 18.13
C LEU A 159 -9.66 -0.12 18.31
N LEU A 160 -9.52 -0.99 17.32
CA LEU A 160 -9.97 -2.38 17.40
C LEU A 160 -9.24 -3.13 18.52
N GLY A 161 -7.91 -3.01 18.60
CA GLY A 161 -7.11 -3.60 19.68
C GLY A 161 -7.51 -3.07 21.05
N SER A 162 -7.67 -1.75 21.19
CA SER A 162 -8.16 -1.13 22.44
C SER A 162 -9.56 -1.61 22.80
N SER A 163 -10.49 -1.71 21.83
CA SER A 163 -11.84 -2.21 22.08
C SER A 163 -11.85 -3.67 22.54
N ALA A 164 -11.01 -4.52 21.92
CA ALA A 164 -10.87 -5.91 22.31
C ALA A 164 -10.31 -6.06 23.73
N PHE A 165 -9.32 -5.23 24.09
CA PHE A 165 -8.77 -5.20 25.44
C PHE A 165 -9.81 -4.77 26.49
N VAL A 166 -10.61 -3.73 26.19
CA VAL A 166 -11.68 -3.28 27.10
C VAL A 166 -12.77 -4.34 27.25
N LEU A 167 -13.16 -5.04 26.17
CA LEU A 167 -14.12 -6.14 26.23
C LEU A 167 -13.58 -7.34 26.99
N PHE A 168 -12.29 -7.64 26.85
CA PHE A 168 -11.62 -8.64 27.67
C PHE A 168 -11.66 -8.26 29.15
N LEU A 169 -11.42 -7.00 29.49
CA LEU A 169 -11.51 -6.52 30.87
C LEU A 169 -12.95 -6.62 31.41
N ALA A 170 -13.96 -6.31 30.60
CA ALA A 170 -15.37 -6.51 30.95
C ALA A 170 -15.66 -7.98 31.31
N ALA A 171 -15.22 -8.92 30.47
CA ALA A 171 -15.39 -10.35 30.71
C ALA A 171 -14.59 -10.85 31.92
N TYR A 172 -13.40 -10.29 32.16
CA TYR A 172 -12.56 -10.64 33.30
C TYR A 172 -13.18 -10.21 34.64
N VAL A 173 -13.76 -9.01 34.70
CA VAL A 173 -14.39 -8.48 35.93
C VAL A 173 -15.76 -9.11 36.20
N ALA A 174 -16.47 -9.55 35.16
CA ALA A 174 -17.77 -10.22 35.29
C ALA A 174 -17.68 -11.67 35.81
N ARG A 175 -16.48 -12.21 35.95
CA ARG A 175 -16.22 -13.58 36.40
C ARG A 175 -16.19 -13.68 37.92
#